data_AF-A0A0Q6W943-F1
#
_entry.id   AF-A0A0Q6W943-F1
#
_cell.length_a   1.000
_cell.length_b   1.000
_cell.length_c   1.000
_cell.angle_alpha   90.00
_cell.angle_beta   90.00
_cell.angle_gamma   90.00
#
_symmetry.space_group_name_H-M   'P 1'
#
loop_
_entity.id
_entity.type
_entity.pdbx_description
1 polymer ?
#
loop_
_entity_poly.entity_id
_entity_poly.type
_entity_poly.pdbx_seq_one_letter_code
_entity_poly.pdbx_strand_id
1 'polypeptide(L)'
;MNPSFRFDLQMPVTKALRLFLNDTLPRAAAAMSTLALLAVPQPAAAAIDCWVDAEHPTTADQRRVTDPAVAPMRQALQRVNAVLHAQRELHELPRTRLRSSWQVGGQWDAPARSGSLLLRDHRESMWLPGRCDVNPKADRLGSMAAVVVAINAPTSFFESPHAELRDEQLQAWRELPATGQLNGYTLYGGHQLVFTRGGRLPWVAVTTAEYVDFTLRDLKRRVQEDSSARAGLPAEGDAAAREAFDESQVQKVTAGLRKVDPAAAEKMTVELRDQLRATREAEARTARRKAAAGVDTNPLQTMLRRVEAWRAGLSPQQLAAPALLGLNGLHDAAVPLDRYPRLVRPDPDFPWDRSHPGRPQMLKVAVNGGDVFTEPMQRVLQQLDLKALQALVD
;
A
#
# COMPACT_ATOMS: atom_id res chain seq x y z
N MET A 1 -22.26 -8.02 -17.56
CA MET A 1 -23.19 -6.88 -17.74
C MET A 1 -22.75 -5.81 -16.77
N ASN A 2 -22.12 -4.77 -17.30
CA ASN A 2 -21.60 -3.59 -16.61
C ASN A 2 -22.54 -2.43 -16.96
N PRO A 3 -22.94 -1.57 -16.03
CA PRO A 3 -23.37 -0.23 -16.37
C PRO A 3 -22.18 0.72 -16.22
N SER A 4 -21.68 1.17 -17.36
CA SER A 4 -20.73 2.27 -17.50
C SER A 4 -21.39 3.59 -17.12
N PHE A 5 -20.84 4.30 -16.14
CA PHE A 5 -21.15 5.71 -15.93
C PHE A 5 -20.13 6.57 -16.69
N ARG A 6 -20.62 7.25 -17.73
CA ARG A 6 -19.93 8.34 -18.43
C ARG A 6 -20.15 9.64 -17.64
N PHE A 7 -19.08 10.37 -17.36
CA PHE A 7 -19.16 11.78 -17.01
C PHE A 7 -18.65 12.60 -18.20
N ASP A 8 -19.58 13.30 -18.84
CA ASP A 8 -19.28 14.32 -19.86
C ASP A 8 -18.83 15.61 -19.16
N LEU A 9 -17.61 16.04 -19.49
CA LEU A 9 -17.08 17.37 -19.20
C LEU A 9 -17.38 18.27 -20.40
N GLN A 10 -18.27 19.25 -20.23
CA GLN A 10 -18.41 20.39 -21.14
C GLN A 10 -18.31 21.68 -20.35
N MET A 11 -17.22 22.43 -20.55
CA MET A 11 -17.23 23.89 -20.41
C MET A 11 -16.39 24.49 -21.55
N PRO A 12 -16.95 25.38 -22.38
CA PRO A 12 -16.16 26.12 -23.34
C PRO A 12 -15.68 27.47 -22.77
N VAL A 13 -14.52 27.85 -23.27
CA VAL A 13 -13.75 29.06 -22.99
C VAL A 13 -14.17 30.21 -23.94
N THR A 14 -13.98 31.45 -23.48
CA THR A 14 -13.78 32.74 -24.21
C THR A 14 -14.94 33.51 -24.88
N LYS A 15 -15.12 34.77 -24.44
CA LYS A 15 -14.93 36.06 -25.17
C LYS A 15 -15.70 37.18 -24.42
N ALA A 16 -15.04 38.16 -23.80
CA ALA A 16 -14.56 39.44 -24.35
C ALA A 16 -15.67 40.39 -24.86
N LEU A 17 -15.89 41.51 -24.14
CA LEU A 17 -16.22 42.80 -24.75
C LEU A 17 -15.73 43.97 -23.89
N ARG A 18 -14.94 44.85 -24.51
CA ARG A 18 -14.49 46.17 -24.04
C ARG A 18 -15.53 47.24 -24.44
N LEU A 19 -15.28 48.46 -23.95
CA LEU A 19 -15.76 49.80 -24.37
C LEU A 19 -16.89 50.33 -23.47
N PHE A 20 -16.93 51.58 -22.99
CA PHE A 20 -16.10 52.77 -23.18
C PHE A 20 -16.44 53.80 -22.06
N LEU A 21 -15.44 54.58 -21.62
CA LEU A 21 -15.45 55.99 -21.14
C LEU A 21 -16.63 56.54 -20.30
N ASN A 22 -16.30 57.11 -19.13
CA ASN A 22 -16.32 58.57 -18.99
C ASN A 22 -15.55 59.06 -17.76
N ASP A 23 -14.60 59.95 -18.02
CA ASP A 23 -13.95 60.84 -17.07
C ASP A 23 -14.96 61.78 -16.41
N THR A 24 -14.77 62.09 -15.12
CA THR A 24 -14.86 63.43 -14.53
C THR A 24 -14.68 63.36 -12.99
N LEU A 25 -13.48 63.69 -12.53
CA LEU A 25 -13.26 64.40 -11.25
C LEU A 25 -13.44 65.92 -11.53
N PRO A 26 -13.47 66.87 -10.55
CA PRO A 26 -13.19 66.77 -9.10
C PRO A 26 -14.14 67.59 -8.17
N ARG A 27 -14.05 67.39 -6.85
CA ARG A 27 -13.75 68.41 -5.79
C ARG A 27 -14.28 68.02 -4.41
N ALA A 28 -13.32 67.94 -3.48
CA ALA A 28 -13.31 68.46 -2.11
C ALA A 28 -14.61 68.44 -1.27
N ALA A 29 -14.57 67.74 -0.13
CA ALA A 29 -14.68 68.36 1.19
C ALA A 29 -14.34 67.33 2.28
N ALA A 30 -13.58 67.80 3.27
CA ALA A 30 -13.24 67.09 4.49
C ALA A 30 -14.49 66.82 5.34
N ALA A 31 -14.51 65.69 6.06
CA ALA A 31 -14.77 65.68 7.50
C ALA A 31 -14.65 64.25 8.05
N MET A 32 -13.95 64.17 9.17
CA MET A 32 -13.93 63.10 10.17
C MET A 32 -15.15 62.19 10.18
N SER A 33 -14.93 60.87 10.20
CA SER A 33 -15.62 59.97 11.13
C SER A 33 -15.01 58.58 11.15
N THR A 34 -14.64 58.17 12.36
CA THR A 34 -14.52 56.79 12.85
C THR A 34 -13.58 55.84 12.10
N LEU A 35 -12.36 55.74 12.64
CA LEU A 35 -11.66 54.47 12.80
C LEU A 35 -12.58 53.50 13.57
N ALA A 36 -13.53 52.89 12.87
CA ALA A 36 -14.03 51.58 13.26
C ALA A 36 -12.88 50.62 12.97
N LEU A 37 -12.05 50.39 13.99
CA LEU A 37 -11.25 49.18 14.09
C LEU A 37 -12.18 48.03 13.74
N LEU A 38 -12.02 47.53 12.53
CA LEU A 38 -12.54 46.25 12.11
C LEU A 38 -11.98 45.25 13.12
N ALA A 39 -12.76 44.98 14.16
CA ALA A 39 -12.77 43.70 14.84
C ALA A 39 -13.23 42.69 13.79
N VAL A 40 -12.35 42.41 12.82
CA VAL A 40 -12.36 41.13 12.13
C VAL A 40 -12.27 40.14 13.28
N PRO A 41 -13.29 39.31 13.53
CA PRO A 41 -13.13 38.21 14.46
C PRO A 41 -11.93 37.44 13.92
N GLN A 42 -10.79 37.53 14.62
CA GLN A 42 -9.71 36.61 14.33
C GLN A 42 -10.38 35.25 14.49
N PRO A 43 -10.37 34.39 13.46
CA PRO A 43 -10.83 33.02 13.65
C PRO A 43 -10.05 32.55 14.86
N ALA A 44 -10.76 32.17 15.93
CA ALA A 44 -10.14 31.68 17.13
C ALA A 44 -9.23 30.55 16.67
N ALA A 45 -7.93 30.83 16.57
CA ALA A 45 -6.95 29.89 16.08
C ALA A 45 -7.11 28.71 17.01
N ALA A 46 -7.60 27.60 16.47
CA ALA A 46 -7.81 26.42 17.26
C ALA A 46 -6.41 25.96 17.68
N ALA A 47 -6.05 26.28 18.91
CA ALA A 47 -4.83 25.80 19.53
C ALA A 47 -4.99 24.30 19.77
N ILE A 48 -3.88 23.56 19.70
CA ILE A 48 -3.84 22.20 20.24
C ILE A 48 -4.32 22.25 21.69
N ASP A 49 -5.38 21.49 22.00
CA ASP A 49 -5.91 21.41 23.36
C ASP A 49 -4.98 20.59 24.26
N CYS A 50 -4.21 19.66 23.70
CA CYS A 50 -3.32 18.74 24.41
C CYS A 50 -2.30 18.07 23.47
N TRP A 51 -1.04 18.00 23.88
CA TRP A 51 0.02 17.19 23.24
C TRP A 51 0.62 16.22 24.25
N VAL A 52 0.60 14.91 23.96
CA VAL A 52 1.22 13.86 24.80
C VAL A 52 2.40 13.23 24.08
N ASP A 53 3.53 13.11 24.77
CA ASP A 53 4.69 12.36 24.30
C ASP A 53 4.76 10.98 24.99
N ALA A 54 4.76 9.91 24.20
CA ALA A 54 4.75 8.53 24.68
C ALA A 54 5.96 7.74 24.15
N GLU A 55 6.94 7.52 25.03
CA GLU A 55 8.06 6.62 24.77
C GLU A 55 7.72 5.19 25.17
N HIS A 56 7.91 4.24 24.24
CA HIS A 56 7.83 2.83 24.61
C HIS A 56 8.98 2.45 25.57
N PRO A 57 8.69 1.82 26.74
CA PRO A 57 9.71 1.55 27.76
C PRO A 57 10.72 0.48 27.33
N THR A 58 10.34 -0.36 26.36
CA THR A 58 11.17 -1.40 25.77
C THR A 58 11.19 -1.29 24.25
N THR A 59 12.29 -1.75 23.66
CA THR A 59 12.42 -1.97 22.23
C THR A 59 11.54 -3.13 21.77
N ALA A 60 11.34 -3.28 20.46
CA ALA A 60 10.54 -4.37 19.88
C ALA A 60 11.03 -5.79 20.28
N ASP A 61 12.31 -5.90 20.63
CA ASP A 61 12.99 -7.13 21.06
C ASP A 61 13.26 -7.17 22.58
N GLN A 62 12.50 -6.38 23.35
CA GLN A 62 12.46 -6.38 24.82
C GLN A 62 13.71 -5.86 25.55
N ARG A 63 14.63 -5.16 24.87
CA ARG A 63 15.65 -4.38 25.57
C ARG A 63 15.04 -3.14 26.20
N ARG A 64 15.65 -2.66 27.29
CA ARG A 64 15.25 -1.40 27.92
C ARG A 64 15.64 -0.24 27.01
N VAL A 65 14.77 0.77 26.90
CA VAL A 65 15.05 1.99 26.12
C VAL A 65 16.23 2.82 26.70
N THR A 66 16.63 2.52 27.94
CA THR A 66 17.79 3.11 28.62
C THR A 66 19.12 2.41 28.34
N ASP A 67 19.14 1.33 27.56
CA ASP A 67 20.37 0.64 27.15
C ASP A 67 21.26 1.59 26.31
N PRO A 68 22.57 1.71 26.60
CA PRO A 68 23.49 2.55 25.83
C PRO A 68 23.48 2.28 24.31
N ALA A 69 23.23 1.03 23.89
CA ALA A 69 23.14 0.67 22.48
C ALA A 69 21.91 1.28 21.78
N VAL A 70 20.87 1.64 22.53
CA VAL A 70 19.62 2.26 22.05
C VAL A 70 19.74 3.79 21.99
N ALA A 71 20.66 4.38 22.75
CA ALA A 71 20.77 5.82 22.95
C ALA A 71 20.84 6.64 21.64
N PRO A 72 21.64 6.27 20.61
CA PRO A 72 21.71 7.07 19.38
C PRO A 72 20.37 7.17 18.65
N MET A 73 19.65 6.06 18.51
CA MET A 73 18.33 6.04 17.86
C MET A 73 17.28 6.78 18.69
N ARG A 74 17.29 6.59 20.02
CA ARG A 74 16.41 7.31 20.93
C ARG A 74 16.59 8.82 20.83
N GLN A 75 17.84 9.30 20.81
CA GLN A 75 18.15 10.73 20.63
C GLN A 75 17.65 11.25 19.29
N ALA A 76 17.77 10.47 18.21
CA ALA A 76 17.24 10.86 16.91
C ALA A 76 15.72 11.00 16.92
N LEU A 77 14.99 10.04 17.51
CA LEU A 77 13.53 10.12 17.65
C LEU A 77 13.09 11.30 18.52
N GLN A 78 13.81 11.61 19.60
CA GLN A 78 13.58 12.80 20.42
C GLN A 78 13.79 14.10 19.62
N ARG A 79 14.84 14.17 18.79
CA ARG A 79 15.08 15.32 17.90
C ARG A 79 13.99 15.47 16.85
N VAL A 80 13.54 14.38 16.22
CA VAL A 80 12.39 14.41 15.31
C VAL A 80 11.16 14.97 16.03
N ASN A 81 10.86 14.46 17.24
CA ASN A 81 9.71 14.95 18.00
C ASN A 81 9.82 16.44 18.33
N ALA A 82 11.01 16.91 18.71
CA ALA A 82 11.26 18.32 18.97
C ALA A 82 11.06 19.20 17.72
N VAL A 83 11.47 18.73 16.54
CA VAL A 83 11.20 19.40 15.25
C VAL A 83 9.69 19.52 15.01
N LEU A 84 8.93 18.44 15.23
CA LEU A 84 7.47 18.46 15.07
C LEU A 84 6.80 19.38 16.09
N HIS A 85 7.23 19.36 17.36
CA HIS A 85 6.73 20.27 18.39
C HIS A 85 6.94 21.74 18.06
N ALA A 86 8.08 22.09 17.45
CA ALA A 86 8.39 23.47 17.07
C ALA A 86 7.56 23.97 15.87
N GLN A 87 6.86 23.07 15.17
CA GLN A 87 6.16 23.40 13.95
C GLN A 87 4.82 24.07 14.22
N ARG A 88 4.70 25.34 13.83
CA ARG A 88 3.52 26.17 14.07
C ARG A 88 2.24 25.59 13.47
N GLU A 89 2.30 25.04 12.27
CA GLU A 89 1.13 24.54 11.54
C GLU A 89 0.44 23.37 12.25
N LEU A 90 1.19 22.59 13.05
CA LEU A 90 0.61 21.53 13.88
C LEU A 90 -0.22 22.13 15.03
N HIS A 91 0.23 23.26 15.61
CA HIS A 91 -0.50 23.96 16.68
C HIS A 91 -1.76 24.69 16.20
N GLU A 92 -1.91 24.88 14.89
CA GLU A 92 -3.05 25.54 14.26
C GLU A 92 -4.08 24.55 13.67
N LEU A 93 -3.91 23.24 13.92
CA LEU A 93 -4.86 22.23 13.47
C LEU A 93 -6.25 22.40 14.14
N PRO A 94 -7.36 22.14 13.43
CA PRO A 94 -8.72 22.28 13.97
C PRO A 94 -8.92 21.48 15.27
N ARG A 95 -8.99 22.16 16.43
CA ARG A 95 -9.08 21.63 17.82
C ARG A 95 -8.68 20.16 17.93
N THR A 96 -7.37 19.93 17.81
CA THR A 96 -6.80 18.59 17.87
C THR A 96 -6.15 18.33 19.21
N ARG A 97 -6.13 17.06 19.56
CA ARG A 97 -5.27 16.55 20.62
C ARG A 97 -4.30 15.61 19.95
N LEU A 98 -3.02 15.89 20.10
CA LEU A 98 -1.96 15.13 19.45
C LEU A 98 -1.28 14.21 20.42
N ARG A 99 -0.92 13.02 19.95
CA ARG A 99 -0.04 12.12 20.67
C ARG A 99 1.12 11.74 19.78
N SER A 100 2.34 12.02 20.23
CA SER A 100 3.53 11.42 19.66
C SER A 100 3.79 10.10 20.37
N SER A 101 4.02 9.04 19.62
CA SER A 101 4.49 7.76 20.16
C SER A 101 5.71 7.31 19.38
N TRP A 102 6.75 6.86 20.08
CA TRP A 102 7.96 6.39 19.41
C TRP A 102 8.50 5.10 19.99
N GLN A 103 9.05 4.28 19.10
CA GLN A 103 9.59 2.97 19.39
C GLN A 103 10.92 2.80 18.66
N VAL A 104 11.92 2.30 19.39
CA VAL A 104 13.15 1.77 18.79
C VAL A 104 12.94 0.28 18.54
N GLY A 105 13.25 -0.19 17.35
CA GLY A 105 12.99 -1.57 16.94
C GLY A 105 13.99 -2.11 15.93
N GLY A 106 13.55 -3.15 15.21
CA GLY A 106 14.34 -3.90 14.24
C GLY A 106 14.90 -5.19 14.81
N GLN A 107 15.54 -6.00 13.96
CA GLN A 107 16.25 -7.21 14.37
C GLN A 107 17.68 -6.85 14.80
N TRP A 108 18.26 -7.54 15.80
CA TRP A 108 19.62 -7.22 16.28
C TRP A 108 20.78 -7.57 15.35
N ASP A 109 20.51 -8.32 14.31
CA ASP A 109 21.41 -8.68 13.24
C ASP A 109 21.22 -7.82 11.98
N ALA A 110 20.23 -6.94 11.94
CA ALA A 110 20.01 -6.04 10.81
C ALA A 110 21.19 -5.07 10.64
N PRO A 111 21.55 -4.72 9.39
CA PRO A 111 22.68 -3.81 9.11
C PRO A 111 22.49 -2.41 9.69
N ALA A 112 21.25 -2.03 10.04
CA ALA A 112 20.92 -0.83 10.78
C ALA A 112 19.68 -1.04 11.68
N ARG A 113 19.63 -0.28 12.78
CA ARG A 113 18.55 -0.28 13.78
C ARG A 113 17.41 0.56 13.29
N SER A 114 16.19 0.04 13.29
CA SER A 114 15.04 0.85 12.92
C SER A 114 14.50 1.63 14.11
N GLY A 115 13.88 2.76 13.81
CA GLY A 115 13.12 3.54 14.76
C GLY A 115 11.87 4.08 14.08
N SER A 116 10.80 4.29 14.83
CA SER A 116 9.60 4.92 14.31
C SER A 116 9.03 5.90 15.30
N LEU A 117 8.52 7.02 14.78
CA LEU A 117 7.70 7.97 15.51
C LEU A 117 6.36 8.13 14.77
N LEU A 118 5.28 8.15 15.52
CA LEU A 118 3.93 8.35 15.07
C LEU A 118 3.35 9.54 15.83
N LEU A 119 3.18 10.67 15.16
CA LEU A 119 2.35 11.76 15.66
C LEU A 119 0.94 11.55 15.13
N ARG A 120 -0.05 11.45 16.00
CA ARG A 120 -1.44 11.18 15.61
C ARG A 120 -2.41 12.13 16.29
N ASP A 121 -3.39 12.58 15.53
CA ASP A 121 -4.65 13.03 16.07
C ASP A 121 -5.59 11.81 16.22
N HIS A 122 -6.02 11.57 17.46
CA HIS A 122 -7.00 10.53 17.76
C HIS A 122 -8.39 11.15 17.88
N ARG A 123 -9.42 10.39 17.45
CA ARG A 123 -10.83 10.73 17.64
C ARG A 123 -11.11 11.07 19.11
N GLU A 124 -12.02 12.02 19.35
CA GLU A 124 -12.36 12.49 20.70
C GLU A 124 -12.71 11.35 21.68
N SER A 125 -13.42 10.32 21.20
CA SER A 125 -13.79 9.14 22.00
C SER A 125 -12.61 8.29 22.50
N MET A 126 -11.39 8.53 22.00
CA MET A 126 -10.17 7.87 22.45
C MET A 126 -9.47 8.61 23.57
N TRP A 127 -9.80 9.88 23.79
CA TRP A 127 -9.23 10.69 24.85
C TRP A 127 -9.95 10.44 26.17
N LEU A 128 -9.19 10.38 27.25
CA LEU A 128 -9.76 10.24 28.57
C LEU A 128 -10.42 11.58 28.98
N PRO A 129 -11.70 11.57 29.42
CA PRO A 129 -12.39 12.79 29.83
C PRO A 129 -11.62 13.57 30.89
N GLY A 130 -11.44 14.88 30.67
CA GLY A 130 -10.72 15.77 31.59
C GLY A 130 -9.21 15.52 31.70
N ARG A 131 -8.63 14.63 30.89
CA ARG A 131 -7.19 14.31 30.91
C ARG A 131 -6.56 14.52 29.53
N CYS A 132 -5.29 14.90 29.54
CA CYS A 132 -4.43 14.90 28.37
C CYS A 132 -3.77 13.52 28.25
N ASP A 133 -4.58 12.50 27.94
CA ASP A 133 -4.16 11.10 27.84
C ASP A 133 -5.18 10.30 27.01
N VAL A 134 -4.77 9.18 26.42
CA VAL A 134 -5.60 8.35 25.54
C VAL A 134 -5.84 6.97 26.14
N ASN A 135 -6.90 6.30 25.71
CA ASN A 135 -7.12 4.89 26.03
C ASN A 135 -5.94 4.04 25.51
N PRO A 136 -5.45 3.04 26.27
CA PRO A 136 -4.40 2.11 25.81
C PRO A 136 -4.65 1.42 24.45
N LYS A 137 -5.90 1.36 23.98
CA LYS A 137 -6.28 0.78 22.68
C LYS A 137 -6.34 1.81 21.55
N ALA A 138 -6.10 3.10 21.81
CA ALA A 138 -6.25 4.19 20.84
C ALA A 138 -5.37 3.99 19.58
N ASP A 139 -4.18 3.40 19.73
CA ASP A 139 -3.26 3.16 18.62
C ASP A 139 -3.75 2.11 17.61
N ARG A 140 -4.76 1.31 17.98
CA ARG A 140 -5.39 0.31 17.11
C ARG A 140 -6.42 0.89 16.16
N LEU A 141 -6.84 2.14 16.39
CA LEU A 141 -7.84 2.82 15.58
C LEU A 141 -7.17 3.86 14.69
N GLY A 142 -7.71 4.02 13.48
CA GLY A 142 -7.19 4.97 12.50
C GLY A 142 -7.20 6.40 13.04
N SER A 143 -6.10 7.11 12.83
CA SER A 143 -5.96 8.53 13.12
C SER A 143 -6.67 9.39 12.07
N MET A 144 -7.13 10.59 12.45
CA MET A 144 -7.70 11.55 11.50
C MET A 144 -6.61 12.36 10.79
N ALA A 145 -5.50 12.59 11.47
CA ALA A 145 -4.27 13.16 10.92
C ALA A 145 -3.07 12.41 11.51
N ALA A 146 -2.01 12.23 10.71
CA ALA A 146 -0.79 11.61 11.19
C ALA A 146 0.47 12.14 10.51
N VAL A 147 1.54 12.28 11.29
CA VAL A 147 2.91 12.32 10.78
C VAL A 147 3.59 11.01 11.17
N VAL A 148 4.02 10.25 10.16
CA VAL A 148 4.70 8.97 10.34
C VAL A 148 6.15 9.13 9.94
N VAL A 149 7.04 8.95 10.91
CA VAL A 149 8.47 9.00 10.71
C VAL A 149 9.05 7.61 10.90
N ALA A 150 9.86 7.16 9.95
CA ALA A 150 10.56 5.87 10.02
C ALA A 150 12.04 6.08 9.73
N ILE A 151 12.90 5.55 10.59
CA ILE A 151 14.35 5.63 10.50
C ILE A 151 14.88 4.23 10.22
N ASN A 152 15.83 4.11 9.29
CA ASN A 152 16.50 2.85 8.93
C ASN A 152 15.54 1.68 8.65
N ALA A 153 14.40 1.96 8.03
CA ALA A 153 13.36 0.99 7.73
C ALA A 153 13.08 0.97 6.21
N PRO A 154 13.91 0.30 5.40
CA PRO A 154 13.84 0.39 3.93
C PRO A 154 12.52 -0.11 3.33
N THR A 155 11.81 -1.01 4.02
CA THR A 155 10.48 -1.48 3.57
C THR A 155 9.36 -0.51 3.90
N SER A 156 9.58 0.47 4.78
CA SER A 156 8.55 1.42 5.20
C SER A 156 8.28 2.54 4.18
N PHE A 157 9.11 2.64 3.14
CA PHE A 157 9.04 3.68 2.10
C PHE A 157 8.04 3.37 0.99
N PHE A 158 7.53 2.14 0.92
CA PHE A 158 6.62 1.71 -0.13
C PHE A 158 5.15 1.97 0.23
N GLU A 159 4.27 1.91 -0.77
CA GLU A 159 2.85 2.27 -0.63
C GLU A 159 2.12 1.33 0.32
N SER A 160 2.53 0.06 0.34
CA SER A 160 1.96 -1.00 1.16
C SER A 160 3.02 -1.59 2.10
N PRO A 161 2.65 -1.95 3.34
CA PRO A 161 3.53 -2.71 4.22
C PRO A 161 3.82 -4.13 3.70
N HIS A 162 3.04 -4.63 2.75
CA HIS A 162 3.19 -5.95 2.16
C HIS A 162 3.70 -5.85 0.73
N ALA A 163 4.62 -6.76 0.37
CA ALA A 163 5.11 -6.88 -0.99
C ALA A 163 3.97 -7.25 -1.94
N GLU A 164 3.92 -6.57 -3.08
CA GLU A 164 2.97 -6.85 -4.16
C GLU A 164 3.30 -8.19 -4.82
N LEU A 165 4.59 -8.47 -4.97
CA LEU A 165 5.12 -9.73 -5.49
C LEU A 165 6.00 -10.37 -4.43
N ARG A 166 5.78 -11.66 -4.18
CA ARG A 166 6.56 -12.44 -3.22
C ARG A 166 6.67 -13.90 -3.63
N ASP A 167 7.90 -14.34 -3.83
CA ASP A 167 8.31 -15.74 -3.84
C ASP A 167 9.65 -15.88 -3.09
N GLU A 168 10.28 -17.04 -3.21
CA GLU A 168 11.59 -17.31 -2.63
C GLU A 168 12.75 -16.52 -3.25
N GLN A 169 12.58 -15.89 -4.43
CA GLN A 169 13.64 -15.19 -5.17
C GLN A 169 13.41 -13.67 -5.26
N LEU A 170 12.16 -13.21 -5.18
CA LEU A 170 11.78 -11.82 -5.39
C LEU A 170 10.76 -11.38 -4.34
N GLN A 171 11.07 -10.24 -3.72
CA GLN A 171 10.10 -9.43 -2.99
C GLN A 171 10.11 -8.03 -3.61
N ALA A 172 8.96 -7.60 -4.11
CA ALA A 172 8.82 -6.33 -4.80
C ALA A 172 7.55 -5.59 -4.35
N TRP A 173 7.64 -4.26 -4.36
CA TRP A 173 6.56 -3.35 -4.00
C TRP A 173 6.29 -2.39 -5.16
N ARG A 174 5.14 -1.75 -5.10
CA ARG A 174 4.84 -0.61 -5.94
C ARG A 174 5.64 0.61 -5.48
N GLU A 175 6.29 1.27 -6.44
CA GLU A 175 6.95 2.55 -6.20
C GLU A 175 5.90 3.65 -6.00
N LEU A 176 6.07 4.50 -4.97
CA LEU A 176 5.30 5.73 -4.91
C LEU A 176 5.76 6.66 -6.03
N PRO A 177 4.85 7.25 -6.82
CA PRO A 177 5.25 8.17 -7.88
C PRO A 177 5.88 9.43 -7.29
N ALA A 178 6.90 9.97 -7.96
CA ALA A 178 7.37 11.32 -7.69
C ALA A 178 6.32 12.32 -8.18
N THR A 179 5.70 13.05 -7.26
CA THR A 179 4.59 13.98 -7.54
C THR A 179 5.02 15.44 -7.55
N GLY A 180 6.24 15.75 -7.11
CA GLY A 180 6.75 17.11 -7.10
C GLY A 180 8.04 17.26 -6.31
N GLN A 181 8.35 18.50 -5.94
CA GLN A 181 9.47 18.83 -5.07
C GLN A 181 9.04 19.78 -3.96
N LEU A 182 9.70 19.67 -2.80
CA LEU A 182 9.56 20.60 -1.68
C LEU A 182 10.95 21.03 -1.23
N ASN A 183 11.27 22.31 -1.38
CA ASN A 183 12.58 22.90 -1.02
C ASN A 183 13.79 22.08 -1.54
N GLY A 184 13.70 21.55 -2.76
CA GLY A 184 14.74 20.74 -3.41
C GLY A 184 14.68 19.23 -3.13
N TYR A 185 13.79 18.77 -2.26
CA TYR A 185 13.57 17.35 -1.97
C TYR A 185 12.45 16.78 -2.82
N THR A 186 12.59 15.55 -3.31
CA THR A 186 11.53 14.88 -4.08
C THR A 186 10.37 14.51 -3.15
N LEU A 187 9.16 14.92 -3.54
CA LEU A 187 7.92 14.56 -2.88
C LEU A 187 7.30 13.34 -3.57
N TYR A 188 7.10 12.26 -2.82
CA TYR A 188 6.52 11.01 -3.28
C TYR A 188 5.06 10.89 -2.86
N GLY A 189 4.19 10.47 -3.79
CA GLY A 189 2.75 10.27 -3.56
C GLY A 189 2.00 11.51 -3.05
N GLY A 190 2.58 12.70 -3.13
CA GLY A 190 2.03 13.95 -2.61
C GLY A 190 2.18 14.14 -1.10
N HIS A 191 2.79 13.20 -0.38
CA HIS A 191 2.75 13.20 1.09
C HIS A 191 4.02 12.66 1.78
N GLN A 192 4.97 12.11 1.04
CA GLN A 192 6.15 11.42 1.60
C GLN A 192 7.47 12.05 1.13
N LEU A 193 8.37 12.28 2.08
CA LEU A 193 9.74 12.71 1.87
C LEU A 193 10.72 11.62 2.34
N VAL A 194 11.85 11.52 1.65
CA VAL A 194 12.91 10.55 1.91
C VAL A 194 14.22 11.28 2.03
N PHE A 195 14.90 11.08 3.15
CA PHE A 195 16.21 11.64 3.44
C PHE A 195 17.18 10.48 3.62
N THR A 196 18.28 10.53 2.90
CA THR A 196 19.36 9.55 2.99
C THR A 196 20.69 10.27 2.87
N ARG A 197 21.72 9.63 3.39
CA ARG A 197 23.08 10.13 3.21
C ARG A 197 23.44 10.19 1.72
N GLY A 198 23.77 11.38 1.23
CA GLY A 198 24.13 11.61 -0.17
C GLY A 198 22.97 11.50 -1.18
N GLY A 199 21.70 11.47 -0.72
CA GLY A 199 20.52 11.49 -1.58
C GLY A 199 20.27 10.21 -2.39
N ARG A 200 20.97 9.11 -2.08
CA ARG A 200 20.74 7.80 -2.72
C ARG A 200 19.39 7.23 -2.27
N LEU A 201 18.55 6.79 -3.20
CA LEU A 201 17.28 6.15 -2.85
C LEU A 201 17.50 4.82 -2.11
N PRO A 202 16.67 4.49 -1.11
CA PRO A 202 16.79 3.23 -0.37
C PRO A 202 16.18 2.02 -1.10
N TRP A 203 15.80 2.19 -2.37
CA TRP A 203 15.27 1.14 -3.24
C TRP A 203 15.85 1.24 -4.63
N VAL A 204 15.79 0.11 -5.34
CA VAL A 204 16.16 -0.01 -6.76
C VAL A 204 14.99 -0.56 -7.55
N ALA A 205 14.95 -0.25 -8.84
CA ALA A 205 13.95 -0.82 -9.74
C ALA A 205 14.14 -2.34 -9.85
N VAL A 206 13.03 -3.07 -9.85
CA VAL A 206 12.99 -4.46 -10.30
C VAL A 206 13.06 -4.44 -11.82
N THR A 207 13.86 -5.31 -12.41
CA THR A 207 13.99 -5.39 -13.87
C THR A 207 12.81 -6.15 -14.49
N THR A 208 12.52 -5.87 -15.76
CA THR A 208 11.50 -6.60 -16.51
C THR A 208 11.81 -8.10 -16.55
N ALA A 209 13.08 -8.47 -16.67
CA ALA A 209 13.52 -9.86 -16.57
C ALA A 209 13.09 -10.52 -15.26
N GLU A 210 13.39 -9.91 -14.12
CA GLU A 210 13.05 -10.44 -12.79
C GLU A 210 11.54 -10.60 -12.61
N TYR A 211 10.74 -9.63 -13.09
CA TYR A 211 9.29 -9.68 -12.98
C TYR A 211 8.67 -10.78 -13.87
N VAL A 212 9.20 -10.96 -15.08
CA VAL A 212 8.74 -12.02 -15.99
C VAL A 212 9.13 -13.39 -15.47
N ASP A 213 10.36 -13.54 -14.99
CA ASP A 213 10.83 -14.81 -14.42
C ASP A 213 9.99 -15.19 -13.18
N PHE A 214 9.62 -14.21 -12.35
CA PHE A 214 8.64 -14.40 -11.27
C PHE A 214 7.28 -14.90 -11.81
N THR A 215 6.73 -14.24 -12.83
CA THR A 215 5.43 -14.61 -13.43
C THR A 215 5.47 -16.04 -13.99
N LEU A 216 6.57 -16.41 -14.65
CA LEU A 216 6.77 -17.77 -15.17
C LEU A 216 6.85 -18.82 -14.06
N ARG A 217 7.56 -18.53 -12.97
CA ARG A 217 7.62 -19.44 -11.80
C ARG A 217 6.24 -19.62 -11.17
N ASP A 218 5.49 -18.53 -10.97
CA ASP A 218 4.14 -18.59 -10.41
C ASP A 218 3.19 -19.41 -11.30
N LEU A 219 3.19 -19.17 -12.61
CA LEU A 219 2.37 -19.93 -13.55
C LEU A 219 2.76 -21.41 -13.60
N LYS A 220 4.07 -21.73 -13.60
CA LYS A 220 4.55 -23.12 -13.56
C LYS A 220 4.11 -23.83 -12.28
N ARG A 221 4.22 -23.16 -11.13
CA ARG A 221 3.72 -23.68 -9.85
C ARG A 221 2.23 -23.97 -9.91
N ARG A 222 1.42 -23.03 -10.40
CA ARG A 222 -0.04 -23.21 -10.54
C ARG A 222 -0.41 -24.33 -11.51
N VAL A 223 0.30 -24.46 -12.63
CA VAL A 223 0.11 -25.59 -13.56
C VAL A 223 0.45 -26.91 -12.88
N GLN A 224 1.53 -26.96 -12.10
CA GLN A 224 1.91 -28.16 -11.35
C GLN A 224 0.87 -28.50 -10.28
N GLU A 225 0.36 -27.51 -9.54
CA GLU A 225 -0.70 -27.69 -8.54
C GLU A 225 -2.00 -28.19 -9.17
N ASP A 226 -2.45 -27.60 -10.28
CA ASP A 226 -3.63 -28.04 -11.03
C ASP A 226 -3.43 -29.47 -11.57
N SER A 227 -2.26 -29.78 -12.13
CA SER A 227 -1.96 -31.13 -12.61
C SER A 227 -1.93 -32.17 -11.47
N SER A 228 -1.41 -31.80 -10.30
CA SER A 228 -1.35 -32.68 -9.13
C SER A 228 -2.72 -32.91 -8.52
N ALA A 229 -3.56 -31.86 -8.46
CA ALA A 229 -4.96 -31.98 -8.06
C ALA A 229 -5.75 -32.89 -9.02
N ARG A 230 -5.43 -32.85 -10.32
CA ARG A 230 -6.02 -33.73 -11.34
C ARG A 230 -5.42 -35.14 -11.36
N ALA A 231 -4.19 -35.35 -10.88
CA ALA A 231 -3.56 -36.67 -10.87
C ALA A 231 -4.29 -37.70 -9.98
N GLY A 232 -5.01 -37.24 -8.96
CA GLY A 232 -5.91 -38.08 -8.14
C GLY A 232 -7.26 -38.36 -8.80
N LEU A 233 -7.53 -37.75 -9.94
CA LEU A 233 -8.74 -37.91 -10.73
C LEU A 233 -8.43 -38.80 -11.95
N PRO A 234 -9.38 -39.65 -12.37
CA PRO A 234 -9.23 -40.40 -13.61
C PRO A 234 -9.00 -39.47 -14.79
N ALA A 235 -8.08 -39.86 -15.68
CA ALA A 235 -7.69 -39.08 -16.84
C ALA A 235 -8.91 -38.66 -17.68
N GLU A 236 -8.90 -37.43 -18.17
CA GLU A 236 -9.93 -36.94 -19.09
C GLU A 236 -9.96 -37.82 -20.34
N GLY A 237 -11.08 -38.52 -20.56
CA GLY A 237 -11.28 -39.43 -21.69
C GLY A 237 -11.26 -40.92 -21.35
N ASP A 238 -10.82 -41.32 -20.15
CA ASP A 238 -10.92 -42.70 -19.69
C ASP A 238 -12.23 -42.93 -18.94
N ALA A 239 -13.28 -43.27 -19.70
CA ALA A 239 -14.62 -43.52 -19.15
C ALA A 239 -14.62 -44.69 -18.14
N ALA A 240 -13.79 -45.71 -18.36
CA ALA A 240 -13.74 -46.89 -17.50
C ALA A 240 -13.05 -46.59 -16.17
N ALA A 241 -11.92 -45.89 -16.18
CA ALA A 241 -11.26 -45.44 -14.94
C ALA A 241 -12.13 -44.46 -14.15
N ARG A 242 -12.92 -43.61 -14.84
CA ARG A 242 -13.85 -42.68 -14.21
C ARG A 242 -15.02 -43.39 -13.53
N GLU A 243 -15.61 -44.37 -14.21
CA GLU A 243 -16.67 -45.18 -13.63
C GLU A 243 -16.19 -45.99 -12.42
N ALA A 244 -15.00 -46.59 -12.50
CA ALA A 244 -14.39 -47.31 -11.37
C ALA A 244 -14.10 -46.39 -10.17
N PHE A 245 -13.64 -45.16 -10.41
CA PHE A 245 -13.43 -44.18 -9.34
C PHE A 245 -14.75 -43.77 -8.68
N ASP A 246 -15.77 -43.44 -9.45
CA ASP A 246 -17.10 -43.06 -8.96
C ASP A 246 -17.71 -44.20 -8.13
N GLU A 247 -17.64 -45.44 -8.60
CA GLU A 247 -18.05 -46.62 -7.85
C GLU A 247 -17.30 -46.76 -6.52
N SER A 248 -15.99 -46.49 -6.50
CA SER A 248 -15.21 -46.50 -5.26
C SER A 248 -15.66 -45.42 -4.26
N GLN A 249 -16.11 -44.26 -4.72
CA GLN A 249 -16.63 -43.18 -3.86
C GLN A 249 -18.00 -43.54 -3.29
N VAL A 250 -18.90 -44.08 -4.13
CA VAL A 250 -20.22 -44.56 -3.69
C VAL A 250 -20.07 -45.65 -2.63
N GLN A 251 -19.14 -46.59 -2.82
CA GLN A 251 -18.85 -47.64 -1.84
C GLN A 251 -18.31 -47.08 -0.51
N LYS A 252 -17.42 -46.07 -0.55
CA LYS A 252 -16.89 -45.43 0.67
C LYS A 252 -17.99 -44.72 1.47
N VAL A 253 -18.87 -43.98 0.81
CA VAL A 253 -19.96 -43.23 1.45
C VAL A 253 -20.99 -44.17 2.06
N THR A 254 -21.29 -45.29 1.39
CA THR A 254 -22.35 -46.21 1.82
C THR A 254 -21.86 -47.30 2.79
N ALA A 255 -20.55 -47.53 2.92
CA ALA A 255 -19.96 -48.58 3.78
C ALA A 255 -20.33 -48.45 5.27
N GLY A 256 -20.44 -47.22 5.79
CA GLY A 256 -20.85 -46.99 7.18
C GLY A 256 -22.34 -47.28 7.40
N LEU A 257 -23.18 -46.86 6.46
CA LEU A 257 -24.63 -47.04 6.54
C LEU A 257 -25.03 -48.50 6.39
N ARG A 258 -24.31 -49.27 5.57
CA ARG A 258 -24.58 -50.69 5.32
C ARG A 258 -24.51 -51.58 6.58
N LYS A 259 -23.77 -51.14 7.61
CA LYS A 259 -23.64 -51.85 8.89
C LYS A 259 -24.80 -51.58 9.85
N VAL A 260 -25.50 -50.45 9.68
CA VAL A 260 -26.56 -49.98 10.59
C VAL A 260 -27.94 -50.18 9.96
N ASP A 261 -28.07 -49.90 8.67
CA ASP A 261 -29.30 -50.06 7.88
C ASP A 261 -28.96 -50.44 6.41
N PRO A 262 -29.01 -51.75 6.08
CA PRO A 262 -28.71 -52.23 4.73
C PRO A 262 -29.68 -51.71 3.67
N ALA A 263 -30.98 -51.58 4.01
CA ALA A 263 -32.01 -51.17 3.07
C ALA A 263 -31.88 -49.67 2.71
N ALA A 264 -31.57 -48.83 3.70
CA ALA A 264 -31.25 -47.42 3.46
C ALA A 264 -29.96 -47.24 2.66
N ALA A 265 -28.94 -48.08 2.91
CA ALA A 265 -27.68 -48.05 2.16
C ALA A 265 -27.84 -48.40 0.67
N GLU A 266 -28.70 -49.36 0.33
CA GLU A 266 -29.01 -49.71 -1.05
C GLU A 266 -29.74 -48.58 -1.77
N LYS A 267 -30.74 -47.97 -1.12
CA LYS A 267 -31.45 -46.81 -1.67
C LYS A 267 -30.50 -45.64 -1.94
N MET A 268 -29.62 -45.33 -0.98
CA MET A 268 -28.61 -44.28 -1.12
C MET A 268 -27.58 -44.58 -2.23
N THR A 269 -27.20 -45.86 -2.42
CA THR A 269 -26.29 -46.27 -3.50
C THR A 269 -26.89 -45.96 -4.87
N VAL A 270 -28.17 -46.26 -5.08
CA VAL A 270 -28.87 -45.97 -6.34
C VAL A 270 -28.97 -44.47 -6.58
N GLU A 271 -29.38 -43.70 -5.57
CA GLU A 271 -29.49 -42.24 -5.66
C GLU A 271 -28.14 -41.58 -5.98
N LEU A 272 -27.05 -42.01 -5.34
CA LEU A 272 -25.70 -41.48 -5.61
C LEU A 272 -25.22 -41.80 -7.02
N ARG A 273 -25.49 -43.02 -7.54
CA ARG A 273 -25.14 -43.39 -8.92
C ARG A 273 -25.88 -42.54 -9.94
N ASP A 274 -27.18 -42.32 -9.73
CA ASP A 274 -28.00 -41.48 -10.61
C ASP A 274 -27.55 -40.02 -10.57
N GLN A 275 -27.23 -39.50 -9.37
CA GLN A 275 -26.67 -38.15 -9.21
C GLN A 275 -25.32 -38.00 -9.94
N LEU A 276 -24.41 -38.97 -9.81
CA LEU A 276 -23.10 -38.94 -10.47
C LEU A 276 -23.27 -39.03 -11.99
N ARG A 277 -24.16 -39.90 -12.50
CA ARG A 277 -24.47 -40.00 -13.93
C ARG A 277 -25.04 -38.69 -14.48
N ALA A 278 -26.02 -38.10 -13.79
CA ALA A 278 -26.62 -36.83 -14.19
C ALA A 278 -25.58 -35.69 -14.20
N THR A 279 -24.68 -35.66 -13.20
CA THR A 279 -23.57 -34.71 -13.11
C THR A 279 -22.62 -34.87 -14.29
N ARG A 280 -22.21 -36.11 -14.62
CA ARG A 280 -21.35 -36.38 -15.79
C ARG A 280 -21.97 -35.91 -17.10
N GLU A 281 -23.25 -36.18 -17.31
CA GLU A 281 -23.95 -35.74 -18.53
C GLU A 281 -24.04 -34.21 -18.61
N ALA A 282 -24.22 -33.53 -17.48
CA ALA A 282 -24.20 -32.07 -17.41
C ALA A 282 -22.79 -31.50 -17.68
N GLU A 283 -21.75 -32.09 -17.10
CA GLU A 283 -20.34 -31.71 -17.32
C GLU A 283 -19.93 -31.93 -18.78
N ALA A 284 -20.24 -33.09 -19.36
CA ALA A 284 -19.95 -33.38 -20.76
C ALA A 284 -20.68 -32.43 -21.72
N ARG A 285 -21.95 -32.11 -21.45
CA ARG A 285 -22.69 -31.09 -22.21
C ARG A 285 -22.06 -29.71 -22.09
N THR A 286 -21.61 -29.33 -20.90
CA THR A 286 -20.95 -28.05 -20.65
C THR A 286 -19.59 -27.97 -21.33
N ALA A 287 -18.77 -29.04 -21.26
CA ALA A 287 -17.49 -29.14 -21.94
C ALA A 287 -17.64 -29.03 -23.47
N ARG A 288 -18.61 -29.74 -24.05
CA ARG A 288 -18.93 -29.65 -25.49
C ARG A 288 -19.34 -28.24 -25.90
N ARG A 289 -20.18 -27.56 -25.10
CA ARG A 289 -20.57 -26.17 -25.34
C ARG A 289 -19.37 -25.21 -25.28
N LYS A 290 -18.49 -25.38 -24.29
CA LYS A 290 -17.25 -24.59 -24.17
C LYS A 290 -16.32 -24.80 -25.35
N ALA A 291 -16.09 -26.05 -25.76
CA ALA A 291 -15.26 -26.39 -26.91
C ALA A 291 -15.84 -25.81 -28.22
N ALA A 292 -17.16 -25.93 -28.44
CA ALA A 292 -17.82 -25.36 -29.61
C ALA A 292 -17.77 -23.83 -29.64
N ALA A 293 -17.71 -23.18 -28.48
CA ALA A 293 -17.54 -21.73 -28.35
C ALA A 293 -16.08 -21.27 -28.40
N GLY A 294 -15.11 -22.17 -28.67
CA GLY A 294 -13.68 -21.85 -28.73
C GLY A 294 -13.10 -21.42 -27.39
N VAL A 295 -13.75 -21.77 -26.27
CA VAL A 295 -13.29 -21.43 -24.92
C VAL A 295 -12.07 -22.28 -24.60
N ASP A 296 -10.98 -21.61 -24.20
CA ASP A 296 -9.74 -22.26 -23.78
C ASP A 296 -9.99 -23.23 -22.61
N THR A 297 -9.71 -24.52 -22.85
CA THR A 297 -9.88 -25.59 -21.88
C THR A 297 -8.69 -25.71 -20.92
N ASN A 298 -7.56 -25.07 -21.22
CA ASN A 298 -6.39 -25.01 -20.34
C ASN A 298 -5.80 -23.58 -20.27
N PRO A 299 -6.52 -22.65 -19.62
CA PRO A 299 -6.12 -21.25 -19.57
C PRO A 299 -4.76 -21.02 -18.93
N LEU A 300 -4.37 -21.82 -17.93
CA LEU A 300 -3.07 -21.69 -17.27
C LEU A 300 -1.91 -22.05 -18.19
N GLN A 301 -2.02 -23.13 -18.98
CA GLN A 301 -0.99 -23.48 -19.97
C GLN A 301 -0.91 -22.45 -21.10
N THR A 302 -2.05 -21.91 -21.54
CA THR A 302 -2.07 -20.86 -22.56
C THR A 302 -1.44 -19.57 -22.05
N MET A 303 -1.74 -19.16 -20.82
CA MET A 303 -1.07 -18.02 -20.17
C MET A 303 0.44 -18.25 -20.07
N LEU A 304 0.87 -19.42 -19.62
CA LEU A 304 2.29 -19.75 -19.52
C LEU A 304 3.01 -19.61 -20.86
N ARG A 305 2.49 -20.24 -21.92
CA ARG A 305 3.07 -20.14 -23.28
C ARG A 305 3.11 -18.69 -23.78
N ARG A 306 2.07 -17.89 -23.49
CA ARG A 306 2.02 -16.48 -23.89
C ARG A 306 3.10 -15.66 -23.19
N VAL A 307 3.32 -15.88 -21.90
CA VAL A 307 4.40 -15.20 -21.15
C VAL A 307 5.77 -15.65 -21.66
N GLU A 308 5.98 -16.94 -21.92
CA GLU A 308 7.23 -17.48 -22.46
C GLU A 308 7.56 -16.89 -23.84
N ALA A 309 6.57 -16.84 -24.75
CA ALA A 309 6.72 -16.24 -26.07
C ALA A 309 6.99 -14.73 -25.98
N TRP A 310 6.29 -14.03 -25.08
CA TRP A 310 6.52 -12.60 -24.86
C TRP A 310 7.94 -12.34 -24.37
N ARG A 311 8.40 -13.09 -23.36
CA ARG A 311 9.77 -13.00 -22.85
C ARG A 311 10.81 -13.23 -23.94
N ALA A 312 10.61 -14.24 -24.78
CA ALA A 312 11.52 -14.56 -25.88
C ALA A 312 11.58 -13.46 -26.95
N GLY A 313 10.54 -12.65 -27.08
CA GLY A 313 10.50 -11.50 -27.97
C GLY A 313 11.16 -10.23 -27.43
N LEU A 314 11.56 -10.19 -26.15
CA LEU A 314 12.20 -9.01 -25.56
C LEU A 314 13.71 -9.00 -25.82
N SER A 315 14.23 -7.84 -26.20
CA SER A 315 15.68 -7.59 -26.29
C SER A 315 16.34 -7.52 -24.91
N PRO A 316 17.68 -7.69 -24.82
CA PRO A 316 18.41 -7.53 -23.56
C PRO A 316 18.17 -6.17 -22.88
N GLN A 317 18.05 -5.10 -23.66
CA GLN A 317 17.78 -3.76 -23.13
C GLN A 317 16.38 -3.66 -22.53
N GLN A 318 15.37 -4.26 -23.17
CA GLN A 318 14.00 -4.30 -22.65
C GLN A 318 13.92 -5.15 -21.37
N LEU A 319 14.64 -6.27 -21.33
CA LEU A 319 14.73 -7.12 -20.14
C LEU A 319 15.39 -6.40 -18.96
N ALA A 320 16.41 -5.56 -19.21
CA ALA A 320 17.07 -4.74 -18.18
C ALA A 320 16.29 -3.48 -17.77
N ALA A 321 15.25 -3.10 -18.50
CA ALA A 321 14.45 -1.92 -18.17
C ALA A 321 13.63 -2.12 -16.88
N PRO A 322 13.29 -1.03 -16.15
CA PRO A 322 12.41 -1.10 -14.98
C PRO A 322 11.08 -1.79 -15.28
N ALA A 323 10.70 -2.74 -14.44
CA ALA A 323 9.44 -3.46 -14.54
C ALA A 323 8.25 -2.57 -14.19
N LEU A 324 7.17 -2.75 -14.95
CA LEU A 324 5.89 -2.13 -14.71
C LEU A 324 4.88 -3.21 -14.29
N LEU A 325 4.27 -3.06 -13.13
CA LEU A 325 3.32 -4.02 -12.57
C LEU A 325 2.13 -4.21 -13.51
N GLY A 326 1.92 -5.43 -13.99
CA GLY A 326 0.91 -5.77 -14.99
C GLY A 326 1.47 -5.97 -16.39
N LEU A 327 2.64 -5.40 -16.72
CA LEU A 327 3.32 -5.58 -18.00
C LEU A 327 4.16 -6.87 -18.01
N ASN A 328 3.50 -8.02 -18.02
CA ASN A 328 4.13 -9.36 -17.95
C ASN A 328 3.79 -10.26 -19.14
N GLY A 329 3.44 -9.69 -20.30
CA GLY A 329 2.98 -10.43 -21.48
C GLY A 329 1.50 -10.84 -21.47
N LEU A 330 0.80 -10.69 -20.34
CA LEU A 330 -0.64 -10.94 -20.21
C LEU A 330 -1.49 -9.66 -20.18
N HIS A 331 -0.84 -8.49 -20.22
CA HIS A 331 -1.51 -7.20 -20.26
C HIS A 331 -2.44 -7.04 -21.47
N ASP A 332 -3.38 -6.11 -21.32
CA ASP A 332 -4.18 -5.59 -22.41
C ASP A 332 -3.33 -4.58 -23.22
N ALA A 333 -3.21 -4.80 -24.53
CA ALA A 333 -2.46 -3.93 -25.43
C ALA A 333 -3.07 -2.53 -25.55
N ALA A 334 -4.34 -2.34 -25.15
CA ALA A 334 -5.01 -1.04 -25.18
C ALA A 334 -4.62 -0.12 -24.01
N VAL A 335 -3.97 -0.64 -22.96
CA VAL A 335 -3.61 0.16 -21.79
C VAL A 335 -2.25 0.85 -22.02
N PRO A 336 -2.19 2.20 -21.95
CA PRO A 336 -0.94 2.93 -22.09
C PRO A 336 0.10 2.56 -21.01
N LEU A 337 1.38 2.54 -21.38
CA LEU A 337 2.46 2.09 -20.49
C LEU A 337 2.60 2.95 -19.22
N ASP A 338 2.30 4.23 -19.29
CA ASP A 338 2.35 5.18 -18.17
C ASP A 338 1.28 4.90 -17.09
N ARG A 339 0.27 4.08 -17.39
CA ARG A 339 -0.74 3.63 -16.41
C ARG A 339 -0.23 2.51 -15.51
N TYR A 340 0.83 1.81 -15.89
CA TYR A 340 1.36 0.72 -15.10
C TYR A 340 2.38 1.26 -14.08
N PRO A 341 2.18 1.00 -12.78
CA PRO A 341 3.08 1.52 -11.77
C PRO A 341 4.38 0.72 -11.75
N ARG A 342 5.48 1.38 -11.40
CA ARG A 342 6.81 0.75 -11.33
C ARG A 342 6.93 -0.20 -10.15
N LEU A 343 7.70 -1.25 -10.35
CA LEU A 343 8.09 -2.19 -9.29
C LEU A 343 9.49 -1.89 -8.78
N VAL A 344 9.63 -1.88 -7.47
CA VAL A 344 10.89 -1.60 -6.76
C VAL A 344 11.10 -2.59 -5.63
N ARG A 345 12.34 -2.71 -5.17
CA ARG A 345 12.73 -3.50 -4.00
C ARG A 345 13.74 -2.71 -3.17
N PRO A 346 13.88 -3.00 -1.86
CA PRO A 346 14.98 -2.46 -1.06
C PRO A 346 16.32 -2.62 -1.78
N ASP A 347 17.14 -1.58 -1.76
CA ASP A 347 18.47 -1.61 -2.35
C ASP A 347 19.37 -2.56 -1.53
N PRO A 348 19.77 -3.72 -2.08
CA PRO A 348 20.61 -4.67 -1.34
C PRO A 348 22.02 -4.10 -1.07
N ASP A 349 22.46 -3.14 -1.90
CA ASP A 349 23.78 -2.51 -1.84
C ASP A 349 23.71 -1.13 -1.19
N PHE A 350 22.64 -0.84 -0.43
CA PHE A 350 22.54 0.40 0.32
C PHE A 350 23.73 0.52 1.29
N PRO A 351 24.44 1.67 1.32
CA PRO A 351 25.74 1.80 1.99
C PRO A 351 25.57 1.98 3.51
N TRP A 352 25.09 0.95 4.18
CA TRP A 352 24.91 0.94 5.63
C TRP A 352 26.26 1.06 6.36
N ASP A 353 26.38 2.03 7.27
CA ASP A 353 27.40 2.07 8.30
C ASP A 353 27.08 1.01 9.36
N ARG A 354 27.61 -0.19 9.14
CA ARG A 354 27.48 -1.33 10.05
C ARG A 354 28.26 -1.15 11.36
N SER A 355 29.19 -0.19 11.42
CA SER A 355 29.94 0.11 12.66
C SER A 355 29.11 0.94 13.64
N HIS A 356 28.11 1.69 13.14
CA HIS A 356 27.17 2.46 13.96
C HIS A 356 25.72 2.17 13.57
N PRO A 357 25.22 0.94 13.78
CA PRO A 357 23.90 0.55 13.31
C PRO A 357 22.77 1.34 14.00
N GLY A 358 23.02 1.90 15.20
CA GLY A 358 22.08 2.74 15.94
C GLY A 358 21.93 4.18 15.43
N ARG A 359 22.82 4.66 14.55
CA ARG A 359 22.72 6.01 13.98
C ARG A 359 21.65 6.04 12.87
N PRO A 360 20.91 7.15 12.71
CA PRO A 360 20.07 7.33 11.52
C PRO A 360 20.94 7.41 10.27
N GLN A 361 20.57 6.66 9.24
CA GLN A 361 21.25 6.61 7.94
C GLN A 361 20.25 6.83 6.79
N MET A 362 18.97 6.61 7.07
CA MET A 362 17.84 7.00 6.25
C MET A 362 16.66 7.39 7.15
N LEU A 363 15.83 8.29 6.64
CA LEU A 363 14.66 8.83 7.31
C LEU A 363 13.53 8.98 6.27
N LYS A 364 12.37 8.46 6.61
CA LYS A 364 11.10 8.70 5.93
C LYS A 364 10.27 9.64 6.77
N VAL A 365 9.63 10.62 6.14
CA VAL A 365 8.55 11.40 6.76
C VAL A 365 7.34 11.34 5.85
N ALA A 366 6.21 10.84 6.36
CA ALA A 366 4.94 10.80 5.65
C ALA A 366 3.88 11.58 6.43
N VAL A 367 3.21 12.52 5.77
CA VAL A 367 2.24 13.44 6.38
C VAL A 367 0.86 13.18 5.78
N ASN A 368 -0.07 12.69 6.58
CA ASN A 368 -1.40 12.28 6.12
C ASN A 368 -2.48 13.07 6.86
N GLY A 369 -3.51 13.51 6.14
CA GLY A 369 -4.74 14.07 6.68
C GLY A 369 -5.94 13.40 6.02
N GLY A 370 -6.90 12.95 6.81
CA GLY A 370 -8.24 12.61 6.31
C GLY A 370 -9.05 13.87 5.99
N ASP A 371 -10.31 13.71 5.59
CA ASP A 371 -11.23 14.74 5.10
C ASP A 371 -10.93 16.18 5.58
N VAL A 372 -11.28 16.51 6.83
CA VAL A 372 -11.14 17.86 7.41
C VAL A 372 -9.68 18.28 7.69
N PHE A 373 -8.73 17.35 7.60
CA PHE A 373 -7.31 17.55 7.85
C PHE A 373 -6.47 17.59 6.58
N THR A 374 -7.04 17.39 5.39
CA THR A 374 -6.30 17.35 4.12
C THR A 374 -5.50 18.63 3.89
N GLU A 375 -6.15 19.81 3.85
CA GLU A 375 -5.47 21.08 3.64
C GLU A 375 -4.57 21.50 4.83
N PRO A 376 -5.00 21.37 6.11
CA PRO A 376 -4.11 21.63 7.24
C PRO A 376 -2.82 20.79 7.22
N MET A 377 -2.92 19.49 6.93
CA MET A 377 -1.75 18.61 6.89
C MET A 377 -0.88 18.83 5.66
N GLN A 378 -1.43 19.29 4.54
CA GLN A 378 -0.62 19.77 3.42
C GLN A 378 0.22 21.00 3.81
N ARG A 379 -0.33 21.93 4.61
CA ARG A 379 0.45 23.06 5.14
C ARG A 379 1.55 22.61 6.09
N VAL A 380 1.25 21.64 6.97
CA VAL A 380 2.27 20.98 7.82
C VAL A 380 3.38 20.42 6.93
N LEU A 381 3.06 19.63 5.91
CA LEU A 381 4.07 19.08 5.00
C LEU A 381 4.94 20.18 4.37
N GLN A 382 4.32 21.25 3.87
CA GLN A 382 5.01 22.35 3.18
C GLN A 382 5.97 23.16 4.08
N GLN A 383 5.70 23.20 5.39
CA GLN A 383 6.45 24.00 6.38
C GLN A 383 7.33 23.14 7.29
N LEU A 384 7.50 21.85 7.01
CA LEU A 384 8.43 20.99 7.74
C LEU A 384 9.86 21.57 7.67
N ASP A 385 10.58 21.54 8.79
CA ASP A 385 12.00 21.89 8.81
C ASP A 385 12.84 20.77 8.17
N LEU A 386 12.90 20.79 6.84
CA LEU A 386 13.60 19.76 6.06
C LEU A 386 15.11 19.76 6.33
N LYS A 387 15.69 20.90 6.74
CA LYS A 387 17.12 20.98 7.07
C LYS A 387 17.40 20.26 8.39
N ALA A 388 16.57 20.48 9.40
CA ALA A 388 16.70 19.76 10.67
C ALA A 388 16.50 18.25 10.49
N LEU A 389 15.57 17.84 9.62
CA LEU A 389 15.35 16.42 9.30
C LEU A 389 16.52 15.80 8.52
N GLN A 390 17.06 16.49 7.50
CA GLN A 390 18.22 16.02 6.74
C GLN A 390 19.48 15.90 7.62
N ALA A 391 19.68 16.86 8.54
CA ALA A 391 20.82 16.84 9.48
C ALA A 391 20.85 15.62 10.41
N LEU A 392 19.75 14.85 10.50
CA LEU A 392 19.73 13.60 11.26
C LEU A 392 20.45 12.45 10.54
N VAL A 393 20.56 12.49 9.21
CA VAL A 393 21.10 11.40 8.37
C VAL A 393 22.40 11.75 7.64
N ASP A 394 22.92 12.96 7.84
CA ASP A 394 24.15 13.47 7.21
C ASP A 394 25.45 12.92 7.82
#